data_AF-A0A8J3PHR1-F1
#
_entry.id   AF-A0A8J3PHR1-F1
#
_cell.length_a   1.000
_cell.length_b   1.000
_cell.length_c   1.000
_cell.angle_alpha   90.00
_cell.angle_beta   90.00
_cell.angle_gamma   90.00
#
_symmetry.space_group_name_H-M   'P 1'
#
loop_
_entity.id
_entity.type
_entity.pdbx_description
1 polymer ?
#
loop_
_entity_poly.entity_id
_entity_poly.type
_entity_poly.pdbx_seq_one_letter_code
_entity_poly.pdbx_strand_id
1 'polypeptide(L)'
;MPSFPRPDLGPLTRRSALATLGLTGAAIGLAACTGSKAPSGNGSPGASQSPDAPPSKAKVTITEPAAAATEVPASAEIVFTATDAASTQVTLKDAAGADVPGEPHPDGRGWLPAKALAYGTAYTVTVTATDSDGRAATATSTFTTMAQPDKVVSVVSFLPDGAVVGVGMPLIFRLSRKIPQAQRADLQRRLLVRTTPAQEGIWTWYTPDELHWRPREFWQAGTKVFVDVRAGGLPLGEGYFGKRNATLTCSIGRSLVMVIDDKAKPKVMKVVKDGVTVRTIRVSLGRANMPSSSGTTVIIERLAKTVFDTTSDPNPSNRYRTNIEYAQRLTWGGEFIHAAPWSVKDQGVRNVSHGCVNMSLADAKWLFGQTMIGDPLTTKGTSRKLQYGNGWTDFDKPWDEYVKGSAIPYTPPPVDASPSPSASPVA
;
A
#
# COMPACT_ATOMS: atom_id res chain seq x y z
N MET A 1 13.77 28.30 -4.98
CA MET A 1 13.16 28.17 -3.64
C MET A 1 14.03 27.21 -2.85
N PRO A 2 14.48 27.58 -1.64
CA PRO A 2 15.27 26.67 -0.82
C PRO A 2 14.43 25.43 -0.50
N SER A 3 14.99 24.26 -0.75
CA SER A 3 14.40 22.97 -0.38
C SER A 3 14.34 22.88 1.14
N PHE A 4 13.14 22.88 1.72
CA PHE A 4 12.99 22.46 3.11
C PHE A 4 13.43 20.97 3.19
N PRO A 5 14.40 20.62 4.06
CA PRO A 5 14.82 19.24 4.19
C PRO A 5 13.62 18.38 4.63
N ARG A 6 13.43 17.23 3.97
CA ARG A 6 12.49 16.20 4.43
C ARG A 6 12.92 15.79 5.84
N PRO A 7 12.03 15.78 6.85
CA PRO A 7 12.41 15.30 8.17
C PRO A 7 12.77 13.81 8.09
N ASP A 8 13.98 13.48 8.56
CA ASP A 8 14.44 12.12 8.76
C ASP A 8 13.82 11.63 10.08
N LEU A 9 12.80 10.78 9.97
CA LEU A 9 12.11 10.21 11.13
C LEU A 9 12.71 8.83 11.41
N GLY A 10 13.60 8.80 12.40
CA GLY A 10 14.20 7.58 12.92
C GLY A 10 13.16 6.58 13.45
N PRO A 11 13.56 5.31 13.65
CA PRO A 11 12.63 4.21 13.90
C PRO A 11 11.96 4.32 15.28
N LEU A 12 10.63 4.40 15.29
CA LEU A 12 9.80 4.22 16.48
C LEU A 12 9.81 2.74 16.89
N THR A 13 10.36 2.45 18.08
CA THR A 13 10.37 1.11 18.67
C THR A 13 9.06 0.86 19.43
N ARG A 14 8.30 -0.18 19.03
CA ARG A 14 7.12 -0.66 19.78
C ARG A 14 7.59 -1.50 20.97
N ARG A 15 7.25 -1.08 22.19
CA ARG A 15 7.33 -1.92 23.40
C ARG A 15 6.13 -2.86 23.43
N SER A 16 6.40 -4.15 23.54
CA SER A 16 5.41 -5.22 23.72
C SER A 16 4.96 -5.29 25.18
N ALA A 17 3.65 -5.44 25.41
CA ALA A 17 3.10 -5.87 26.70
C ALA A 17 2.59 -7.31 26.54
N LEU A 18 3.19 -8.23 27.32
CA LEU A 18 2.67 -9.59 27.53
C LEU A 18 1.50 -9.53 28.51
N ALA A 19 0.45 -10.31 28.25
CA ALA A 19 -0.53 -10.70 29.25
C ALA A 19 -0.59 -12.23 29.28
N THR A 20 -0.15 -12.80 30.40
CA THR A 20 -0.30 -14.19 30.83
C THR A 20 -1.68 -14.38 31.46
N LEU A 21 -2.37 -15.48 31.15
CA LEU A 21 -3.41 -16.03 32.02
C LEU A 21 -3.25 -17.56 32.05
N GLY A 22 -3.16 -18.10 33.27
CA GLY A 22 -2.94 -19.52 33.54
C GLY A 22 -4.19 -20.25 34.04
N LEU A 23 -4.14 -21.57 33.79
CA LEU A 23 -4.53 -22.72 34.63
C LEU A 23 -5.95 -22.87 35.21
N THR A 24 -6.54 -24.03 34.89
CA THR A 24 -7.17 -25.07 35.76
C THR A 24 -7.77 -26.13 34.81
N GLY A 25 -7.78 -27.45 34.99
CA GLY A 25 -7.41 -28.38 36.06
C GLY A 25 -8.40 -29.58 36.04
N ALA A 26 -7.89 -30.82 36.08
CA ALA A 26 -8.56 -32.12 36.40
C ALA A 26 -9.56 -32.74 35.38
N ALA A 27 -9.73 -34.07 35.20
CA ALA A 27 -9.06 -35.27 35.72
C ALA A 27 -9.50 -36.54 34.92
N ILE A 28 -8.57 -37.50 34.79
CA ILE A 28 -8.64 -38.97 34.94
C ILE A 28 -9.76 -39.79 34.26
N GLY A 29 -9.33 -40.78 33.46
CA GLY A 29 -10.05 -42.01 33.17
C GLY A 29 -9.14 -43.08 32.58
N LEU A 30 -8.56 -43.94 33.44
CA LEU A 30 -7.88 -45.19 33.05
C LEU A 30 -8.91 -46.27 32.69
N ALA A 31 -8.68 -46.99 31.59
CA ALA A 31 -9.12 -48.37 31.43
C ALA A 31 -8.09 -49.15 30.61
N ALA A 32 -7.48 -50.13 31.28
CA ALA A 32 -6.52 -51.09 30.74
C ALA A 32 -7.25 -52.21 29.96
N CYS A 33 -6.58 -52.83 28.99
CA CYS A 33 -6.23 -54.28 28.90
C CYS A 33 -6.61 -54.74 27.47
N THR A 34 -5.92 -55.59 26.72
CA THR A 34 -4.89 -56.62 26.97
C THR A 34 -4.32 -57.01 25.60
N GLY A 35 -3.04 -57.33 25.53
CA GLY A 35 -2.42 -57.92 24.33
C GLY A 35 -2.81 -59.38 24.14
N SER A 36 -2.66 -59.88 22.91
CA SER A 36 -2.43 -61.30 22.64
C SER A 36 -1.70 -61.48 21.30
N LYS A 37 -0.71 -62.36 21.37
CA LYS A 37 0.28 -62.73 20.37
C LYS A 37 -0.34 -63.69 19.34
N ALA A 38 0.17 -63.66 18.12
CA ALA A 38 -0.25 -64.46 16.97
C ALA A 38 -0.23 -65.99 17.20
N PRO A 39 -0.86 -66.74 16.28
CA PRO A 39 -0.18 -67.88 15.67
C PRO A 39 -0.19 -67.83 14.12
N SER A 40 0.87 -68.42 13.58
CA SER A 40 1.14 -68.65 12.16
C SER A 40 0.24 -69.76 11.60
N GLY A 41 -0.16 -69.65 10.33
CA GLY A 41 -0.89 -70.70 9.58
C GLY A 41 -0.92 -70.42 8.08
N ASN A 42 -0.29 -71.30 7.30
CA ASN A 42 -0.18 -71.29 5.84
C ASN A 42 -1.49 -71.63 5.10
N GLY A 43 -1.70 -71.04 3.91
CA GLY A 43 -2.35 -71.70 2.75
C GLY A 43 -3.53 -70.99 2.06
N SER A 44 -3.23 -70.15 1.04
CA SER A 44 -3.88 -69.83 -0.28
C SER A 44 -5.41 -69.97 -0.54
N PRO A 45 -6.00 -69.39 -1.63
CA PRO A 45 -5.44 -68.55 -2.71
C PRO A 45 -6.24 -67.25 -3.07
N GLY A 46 -5.60 -66.34 -3.80
CA GLY A 46 -6.26 -65.54 -4.85
C GLY A 46 -7.12 -64.35 -4.43
N ALA A 47 -6.49 -63.24 -4.03
CA ALA A 47 -7.15 -61.94 -4.12
C ALA A 47 -7.15 -61.49 -5.60
N SER A 48 -8.32 -61.54 -6.23
CA SER A 48 -8.59 -60.84 -7.49
C SER A 48 -8.15 -59.38 -7.37
N GLN A 49 -7.16 -59.00 -8.17
CA GLN A 49 -6.88 -57.59 -8.43
C GLN A 49 -8.15 -56.98 -9.03
N SER A 50 -8.73 -56.00 -8.34
CA SER A 50 -9.73 -55.11 -8.95
C SER A 50 -9.12 -54.48 -10.21
N PRO A 51 -9.89 -54.25 -11.28
CA PRO A 51 -9.38 -53.52 -12.44
C PRO A 51 -8.94 -52.13 -11.97
N ASP A 52 -7.67 -51.78 -12.24
CA ASP A 52 -7.12 -50.46 -11.97
C ASP A 52 -8.06 -49.41 -12.57
N ALA A 53 -8.52 -48.48 -11.73
CA ALA A 53 -9.34 -47.38 -12.20
C ALA A 53 -8.58 -46.61 -13.29
N PRO A 54 -9.24 -46.10 -14.34
CA PRO A 54 -8.56 -45.36 -15.40
C PRO A 54 -7.72 -44.21 -14.81
N PRO A 55 -6.50 -43.97 -15.30
CA PRO A 55 -5.66 -42.88 -14.80
C PRO A 55 -6.34 -41.53 -15.01
N SER A 56 -5.97 -40.53 -14.21
CA SER A 56 -6.49 -39.18 -14.39
C SER A 56 -6.14 -38.63 -15.77
N LYS A 57 -7.08 -37.88 -16.35
CA LYS A 57 -6.84 -37.11 -17.58
C LYS A 57 -5.98 -35.86 -17.32
N ALA A 58 -6.00 -35.37 -16.07
CA ALA A 58 -5.23 -34.21 -15.68
C ALA A 58 -3.72 -34.46 -15.81
N LYS A 59 -3.00 -33.43 -16.22
CA LYS A 59 -1.52 -33.43 -16.21
C LYS A 59 -1.05 -32.25 -15.39
N VAL A 60 -0.02 -32.47 -14.58
CA VAL A 60 0.53 -31.42 -13.72
C VAL A 60 2.06 -31.49 -13.72
N THR A 61 2.70 -30.33 -13.84
CA THR A 61 4.15 -30.18 -13.77
C THR A 61 4.51 -28.94 -12.97
N ILE A 62 5.43 -29.07 -12.03
CA ILE A 62 5.99 -27.93 -11.29
C ILE A 62 7.15 -27.37 -12.11
N THR A 63 7.09 -26.09 -12.45
CA THR A 63 8.11 -25.41 -13.26
C THR A 63 9.07 -24.61 -12.41
N GLU A 64 8.58 -23.99 -11.33
CA GLU A 64 9.43 -23.26 -10.38
C GLU A 64 8.99 -23.53 -8.93
N PRO A 65 9.92 -23.64 -7.97
CA PRO A 65 11.36 -23.79 -8.19
C PRO A 65 11.71 -25.09 -8.94
N ALA A 66 12.83 -25.07 -9.67
CA ALA A 66 13.34 -26.27 -10.33
C ALA A 66 13.59 -27.43 -9.33
N ALA A 67 13.43 -28.67 -9.79
CA ALA A 67 13.58 -29.84 -8.94
C ALA A 67 14.99 -29.95 -8.33
N ALA A 68 15.05 -30.17 -7.02
CA ALA A 68 16.26 -30.21 -6.21
C ALA A 68 17.11 -28.92 -6.26
N ALA A 69 16.51 -27.79 -6.65
CA ALA A 69 17.22 -26.50 -6.65
C ALA A 69 17.69 -26.13 -5.24
N THR A 70 18.87 -25.50 -5.18
CA THR A 70 19.46 -24.94 -3.96
C THR A 70 19.58 -23.43 -4.12
N GLU A 71 19.81 -22.70 -3.03
CA GLU A 71 19.88 -21.24 -3.03
C GLU A 71 18.61 -20.55 -3.57
N VAL A 72 17.46 -21.20 -3.41
CA VAL A 72 16.17 -20.65 -3.83
C VAL A 72 15.81 -19.44 -2.95
N PRO A 73 15.40 -18.28 -3.50
CA PRO A 73 15.02 -17.14 -2.68
C PRO A 73 13.94 -17.51 -1.66
N ALA A 74 14.05 -16.99 -0.43
CA ALA A 74 13.02 -17.24 0.60
C ALA A 74 11.65 -16.65 0.23
N SER A 75 11.56 -15.81 -0.81
CA SER A 75 10.31 -15.33 -1.39
C SER A 75 9.75 -16.23 -2.50
N ALA A 76 10.30 -17.43 -2.72
CA ALA A 76 9.94 -18.26 -3.86
C ALA A 76 8.43 -18.50 -3.97
N GLU A 77 7.94 -18.33 -5.19
CA GLU A 77 6.60 -18.75 -5.59
C GLU A 77 6.68 -20.13 -6.21
N ILE A 78 5.61 -20.90 -6.02
CA ILE A 78 5.46 -22.18 -6.69
C ILE A 78 4.72 -21.90 -8.00
N VAL A 79 5.35 -22.17 -9.13
CA VAL A 79 4.74 -22.05 -10.45
C VAL A 79 4.58 -23.45 -11.04
N PHE A 80 3.42 -23.70 -11.62
CA PHE A 80 3.09 -25.01 -12.18
C PHE A 80 2.20 -24.86 -13.41
N THR A 81 2.18 -25.90 -14.23
CA THR A 81 1.21 -26.08 -15.30
C THR A 81 0.27 -27.21 -14.92
N ALA A 82 -1.03 -27.00 -15.12
CA ALA A 82 -2.05 -28.03 -15.00
C ALA A 82 -2.94 -28.00 -16.24
N THR A 83 -3.09 -29.13 -16.94
CA THR A 83 -4.02 -29.28 -18.07
C THR A 83 -5.07 -30.32 -17.74
N ASP A 84 -6.25 -30.20 -18.35
CA ASP A 84 -7.37 -31.13 -18.15
C ASP A 84 -7.79 -31.28 -16.68
N ALA A 85 -7.51 -30.24 -15.88
CA ALA A 85 -7.79 -30.18 -14.45
C ALA A 85 -9.02 -29.30 -14.19
N ALA A 86 -10.00 -29.85 -13.48
CA ALA A 86 -11.15 -29.11 -12.95
C ALA A 86 -10.79 -28.33 -11.67
N SER A 87 -9.83 -28.81 -10.89
CA SER A 87 -9.29 -28.08 -9.74
C SER A 87 -7.81 -28.36 -9.51
N THR A 88 -7.12 -27.49 -8.79
CA THR A 88 -5.72 -27.67 -8.41
C THR A 88 -5.50 -27.27 -6.96
N GLN A 89 -4.74 -28.07 -6.23
CA GLN A 89 -4.33 -27.83 -4.86
C GLN A 89 -2.81 -27.87 -4.75
N VAL A 90 -2.24 -26.92 -4.00
CA VAL A 90 -0.81 -26.90 -3.68
C VAL A 90 -0.64 -27.12 -2.19
N THR A 91 0.23 -28.06 -1.84
CA THR A 91 0.70 -28.27 -0.46
C THR A 91 2.21 -28.04 -0.44
N LEU A 92 2.68 -27.16 0.44
CA LEU A 92 4.09 -26.94 0.69
C LEU A 92 4.39 -27.37 2.12
N LYS A 93 5.35 -28.27 2.31
CA LYS A 93 5.80 -28.75 3.61
C LYS A 93 7.26 -28.39 3.85
N ASP A 94 7.58 -28.00 5.08
CA ASP A 94 8.97 -27.78 5.51
C ASP A 94 9.69 -29.11 5.79
N ALA A 95 10.97 -29.02 6.16
CA ALA A 95 11.81 -30.18 6.48
C ALA A 95 11.28 -31.01 7.68
N ALA A 96 10.44 -30.43 8.54
CA ALA A 96 9.79 -31.12 9.65
C ALA A 96 8.43 -31.74 9.26
N GLY A 97 7.98 -31.55 8.02
CA GLY A 97 6.69 -32.02 7.50
C GLY A 97 5.50 -31.12 7.82
N ALA A 98 5.74 -29.95 8.43
CA ALA A 98 4.70 -28.99 8.76
C ALA A 98 4.24 -28.21 7.52
N ASP A 99 2.94 -27.95 7.43
CA ASP A 99 2.37 -27.22 6.29
C ASP A 99 2.70 -25.73 6.35
N VAL A 100 3.13 -25.20 5.21
CA VAL A 100 3.39 -23.78 5.01
C VAL A 100 2.14 -23.14 4.42
N PRO A 101 1.53 -22.14 5.10
CA PRO A 101 0.36 -21.47 4.58
C PRO A 101 0.70 -20.57 3.38
N GLY A 102 -0.25 -20.45 2.46
CA GLY A 102 -0.14 -19.58 1.29
C GLY A 102 -1.42 -19.60 0.45
N GLU A 103 -1.42 -18.83 -0.62
CA GLU A 103 -2.61 -18.55 -1.44
C GLU A 103 -2.29 -18.83 -2.91
N PRO A 104 -3.21 -19.43 -3.68
CA PRO A 104 -3.06 -19.52 -5.13
C PRO A 104 -3.08 -18.13 -5.76
N HIS A 105 -2.37 -17.95 -6.87
CA HIS A 105 -2.49 -16.77 -7.69
C HIS A 105 -3.92 -16.67 -8.26
N PRO A 106 -4.44 -15.44 -8.48
CA PRO A 106 -5.75 -15.26 -9.10
C PRO A 106 -5.88 -15.86 -10.50
N ASP A 107 -4.77 -16.03 -11.23
CA ASP A 107 -4.75 -16.66 -12.55
C ASP A 107 -4.67 -18.20 -12.50
N GLY A 108 -4.59 -18.79 -11.30
CA GLY A 108 -4.57 -20.24 -11.07
C GLY A 108 -3.26 -20.94 -11.44
N ARG A 109 -2.21 -20.22 -11.87
CA ARG A 109 -0.95 -20.82 -12.38
C ARG A 109 0.22 -20.76 -11.41
N GLY A 110 -0.02 -20.27 -10.20
CA GLY A 110 0.99 -20.22 -9.17
C GLY A 110 0.40 -20.25 -7.78
N TRP A 111 1.27 -20.42 -6.79
CA TRP A 111 0.93 -20.36 -5.38
C TRP A 111 2.03 -19.62 -4.63
N LEU A 112 1.60 -18.73 -3.74
CA LEU A 112 2.48 -17.80 -3.06
C LEU A 112 2.41 -18.05 -1.55
N PRO A 113 3.55 -18.35 -0.89
CA PRO A 113 3.62 -18.42 0.56
C PRO A 113 3.04 -17.15 1.22
N ALA A 114 2.32 -17.33 2.33
CA ALA A 114 1.76 -16.22 3.11
C ALA A 114 2.86 -15.40 3.81
N LYS A 115 4.01 -16.01 4.05
CA LYS A 115 5.20 -15.39 4.65
C LYS A 115 6.44 -15.84 3.87
N ALA A 116 7.52 -15.08 4.00
CA ALA A 116 8.83 -15.55 3.54
C ALA A 116 9.14 -16.92 4.16
N LEU A 117 9.64 -17.84 3.33
CA LEU A 117 10.10 -19.15 3.75
C LEU A 117 11.31 -19.00 4.69
N ALA A 118 11.53 -20.01 5.54
CA ALA A 118 12.72 -20.06 6.37
C ALA A 118 13.97 -20.19 5.48
N TYR A 119 15.08 -19.57 5.88
CA TYR A 119 16.35 -19.65 5.17
C TYR A 119 17.03 -21.00 5.40
N GLY A 120 17.84 -21.46 4.44
CA GLY A 120 18.60 -22.71 4.52
C GLY A 120 17.75 -23.95 4.77
N THR A 121 16.48 -23.93 4.38
CA THR A 121 15.49 -24.95 4.72
C THR A 121 15.04 -25.69 3.46
N ALA A 122 15.01 -27.03 3.54
CA ALA A 122 14.44 -27.87 2.49
C ALA A 122 12.91 -27.86 2.58
N TYR A 123 12.28 -27.77 1.43
CA TYR A 123 10.83 -27.81 1.28
C TYR A 123 10.44 -28.89 0.27
N THR A 124 9.30 -29.52 0.52
CA THR A 124 8.64 -30.44 -0.41
C THR A 124 7.33 -29.81 -0.85
N VAL A 125 7.19 -29.59 -2.15
CA VAL A 125 5.95 -29.10 -2.76
C VAL A 125 5.26 -30.24 -3.49
N THR A 126 3.96 -30.38 -3.26
CA THR A 126 3.08 -31.28 -3.97
C THR A 126 1.94 -30.49 -4.60
N VAL A 127 1.78 -30.62 -5.90
CA VAL A 127 0.65 -30.06 -6.65
C VAL A 127 -0.24 -31.19 -7.10
N THR A 128 -1.51 -31.14 -6.70
CA THR A 128 -2.54 -32.11 -7.04
C THR A 128 -3.53 -31.46 -7.99
N ALA A 129 -3.60 -31.96 -9.22
CA ALA A 129 -4.59 -31.57 -10.22
C ALA A 129 -5.68 -32.65 -10.28
N THR A 130 -6.95 -32.25 -10.17
CA THR A 130 -8.09 -33.16 -10.21
C THR A 130 -8.91 -32.92 -11.47
N ASP A 131 -9.16 -33.94 -12.28
CA ASP A 131 -9.95 -33.86 -13.50
C ASP A 131 -11.47 -33.78 -13.24
N SER A 132 -12.26 -33.60 -14.30
CA SER A 132 -13.73 -33.52 -14.23
C SER A 132 -14.40 -34.78 -13.69
N ASP A 133 -13.72 -35.92 -13.74
CA ASP A 133 -14.22 -37.21 -13.27
C ASP A 133 -13.82 -37.46 -11.79
N GLY A 134 -13.18 -36.47 -11.15
CA GLY A 134 -12.73 -36.54 -9.76
C GLY A 134 -11.43 -37.30 -9.54
N ARG A 135 -10.69 -37.66 -10.60
CA ARG A 135 -9.41 -38.39 -10.48
C ARG A 135 -8.25 -37.41 -10.37
N ALA A 136 -7.24 -37.76 -9.58
CA ALA A 136 -6.11 -36.88 -9.28
C ALA A 136 -4.84 -37.30 -10.03
N ALA A 137 -4.09 -36.31 -10.51
CA ALA A 137 -2.70 -36.41 -10.93
C ALA A 137 -1.85 -35.53 -9.99
N THR A 138 -0.68 -36.02 -9.59
CA THR A 138 0.19 -35.31 -8.64
C THR A 138 1.59 -35.10 -9.21
N ALA A 139 2.14 -33.91 -9.02
CA ALA A 139 3.56 -33.62 -9.18
C ALA A 139 4.16 -33.30 -7.80
N THR A 140 5.33 -33.86 -7.50
CA THR A 140 6.08 -33.54 -6.28
C THR A 140 7.48 -33.09 -6.65
N SER A 141 7.95 -32.04 -6.00
CA SER A 141 9.30 -31.49 -6.16
C SER A 141 9.85 -31.07 -4.81
N THR A 142 11.18 -31.00 -4.71
CA THR A 142 11.87 -30.48 -3.52
C THR A 142 12.79 -29.35 -3.92
N PHE A 143 13.02 -28.41 -3.00
CA PHE A 143 13.99 -27.35 -3.17
C PHE A 143 14.52 -26.89 -1.80
N THR A 144 15.67 -26.24 -1.78
CA THR A 144 16.29 -25.68 -0.58
C THR A 144 16.46 -24.18 -0.72
N THR A 145 15.98 -23.43 0.28
CA THR A 145 16.10 -21.97 0.29
C THR A 145 17.53 -21.52 0.58
N MET A 146 17.87 -20.33 0.06
CA MET A 146 19.14 -19.64 0.30
C MET A 146 19.44 -19.43 1.80
N ALA A 147 20.72 -19.25 2.11
CA ALA A 147 21.14 -18.75 3.41
C ALA A 147 20.58 -17.35 3.70
N GLN A 148 20.53 -16.97 4.98
CA GLN A 148 20.07 -15.63 5.36
C GLN A 148 21.01 -14.57 4.75
N PRO A 149 20.49 -13.56 4.01
CA PRO A 149 21.33 -12.57 3.35
C PRO A 149 21.82 -11.48 4.31
N ASP A 150 23.06 -11.02 4.12
CA ASP A 150 23.63 -9.89 4.86
C ASP A 150 23.08 -8.53 4.38
N LYS A 151 22.87 -8.41 3.06
CA LYS A 151 22.41 -7.18 2.41
C LYS A 151 20.89 -7.17 2.32
N VAL A 152 20.26 -6.33 3.16
CA VAL A 152 18.80 -6.27 3.25
C VAL A 152 18.22 -4.89 2.95
N VAL A 153 17.03 -4.86 2.36
CA VAL A 153 16.23 -3.64 2.11
C VAL A 153 15.00 -3.65 2.98
N SER A 154 14.79 -2.57 3.74
CA SER A 154 13.55 -2.39 4.49
C SER A 154 12.52 -1.67 3.64
N VAL A 155 11.27 -2.14 3.67
CA VAL A 155 10.12 -1.46 3.08
C VAL A 155 9.23 -0.98 4.23
N VAL A 156 8.94 0.32 4.29
CA VAL A 156 8.27 0.95 5.42
C VAL A 156 7.13 1.83 4.91
N SER A 157 5.93 1.66 5.48
CA SER A 157 4.83 2.57 5.19
C SER A 157 5.05 3.92 5.84
N PHE A 158 4.70 4.99 5.13
CA PHE A 158 4.62 6.33 5.72
C PHE A 158 3.51 6.42 6.78
N LEU A 159 2.40 5.70 6.57
CA LEU A 159 1.28 5.70 7.49
C LEU A 159 1.52 4.68 8.62
N PRO A 160 1.19 5.01 9.87
CA PRO A 160 1.14 4.01 10.93
C PRO A 160 -0.09 3.11 10.76
N ASP A 161 -0.03 1.89 11.30
CA ASP A 161 -1.23 1.03 11.42
C ASP A 161 -2.33 1.75 12.20
N GLY A 162 -3.57 1.57 11.76
CA GLY A 162 -4.76 2.18 12.35
C GLY A 162 -4.96 3.65 11.97
N ALA A 163 -4.12 4.23 11.11
CA ALA A 163 -4.29 5.61 10.66
C ALA A 163 -5.67 5.84 10.02
N VAL A 164 -6.26 7.01 10.31
CA VAL A 164 -7.43 7.53 9.61
C VAL A 164 -7.01 8.76 8.83
N VAL A 165 -7.22 8.74 7.51
CA VAL A 165 -6.71 9.77 6.58
C VAL A 165 -7.80 10.30 5.66
N GLY A 166 -7.59 11.48 5.10
CA GLY A 166 -8.49 12.11 4.16
C GLY A 166 -8.55 11.41 2.79
N VAL A 167 -9.57 11.76 2.01
CA VAL A 167 -9.90 11.07 0.73
C VAL A 167 -8.85 11.24 -0.38
N GLY A 168 -7.92 12.18 -0.24
CA GLY A 168 -6.82 12.42 -1.17
C GLY A 168 -5.51 11.73 -0.80
N MET A 169 -5.46 10.94 0.29
CA MET A 169 -4.21 10.34 0.76
C MET A 169 -3.74 9.17 -0.11
N PRO A 170 -2.57 9.23 -0.77
CA PRO A 170 -1.96 8.04 -1.37
C PRO A 170 -1.41 7.10 -0.28
N LEU A 171 -1.31 5.81 -0.58
CA LEU A 171 -0.54 4.87 0.23
C LEU A 171 0.92 5.00 -0.18
N ILE A 172 1.80 5.26 0.78
CA ILE A 172 3.21 5.55 0.50
C ILE A 172 4.09 4.52 1.21
N PHE A 173 4.98 3.90 0.45
CA PHE A 173 5.98 2.98 0.97
C PHE A 173 7.37 3.42 0.53
N ARG A 174 8.27 3.57 1.49
CA ARG A 174 9.67 3.91 1.27
C ARG A 174 10.55 2.69 1.44
N LEU A 175 11.57 2.62 0.60
CA LEU A 175 12.61 1.63 0.69
C LEU A 175 13.88 2.26 1.28
N SER A 176 14.66 1.47 2.02
CA SER A 176 15.93 1.93 2.59
C SER A 176 17.04 2.16 1.54
N ARG A 177 16.75 1.92 0.25
CA ARG A 177 17.62 2.20 -0.89
C ARG A 177 16.83 2.29 -2.19
N LYS A 178 17.48 2.86 -3.20
CA LYS A 178 16.99 2.84 -4.59
C LYS A 178 17.00 1.42 -5.16
N ILE A 179 15.92 1.06 -5.85
CA ILE A 179 15.77 -0.23 -6.54
C ILE A 179 16.07 -0.07 -8.02
N PRO A 180 16.98 -0.90 -8.58
CA PRO A 180 17.24 -0.89 -10.01
C PRO A 180 15.98 -1.27 -10.80
N GLN A 181 15.83 -0.72 -12.00
CA GLN A 181 14.59 -0.83 -12.77
C GLN A 181 14.16 -2.27 -13.04
N ALA A 182 15.12 -3.19 -13.24
CA ALA A 182 14.85 -4.60 -13.54
C ALA A 182 14.11 -5.34 -12.41
N GLN A 183 14.25 -4.93 -11.14
CA GLN A 183 13.62 -5.61 -9.99
C GLN A 183 12.32 -4.94 -9.53
N ARG A 184 11.96 -3.81 -10.15
CA ARG A 184 10.79 -3.04 -9.73
C ARG A 184 9.47 -3.78 -9.97
N ALA A 185 9.37 -4.50 -11.09
CA ALA A 185 8.20 -5.28 -11.42
C ALA A 185 7.97 -6.40 -10.39
N ASP A 186 9.03 -7.12 -10.02
CA ASP A 186 8.95 -8.25 -9.09
C ASP A 186 8.56 -7.79 -7.68
N LEU A 187 9.14 -6.69 -7.20
CA LEU A 187 8.68 -6.09 -5.94
C LEU A 187 7.23 -5.66 -6.03
N GLN A 188 6.86 -4.92 -7.08
CA GLN A 188 5.51 -4.36 -7.19
C GLN A 188 4.42 -5.44 -7.23
N ARG A 189 4.67 -6.61 -7.85
CA ARG A 189 3.74 -7.76 -7.81
C ARG A 189 3.50 -8.31 -6.38
N ARG A 190 4.43 -8.07 -5.46
CA ARG A 190 4.37 -8.50 -4.06
C ARG A 190 3.76 -7.46 -3.11
N LEU A 191 3.27 -6.33 -3.63
CA LEU A 191 2.54 -5.31 -2.85
C LEU A 191 1.05 -5.42 -3.16
N LEU A 192 0.33 -6.19 -2.36
CA LEU A 192 -1.09 -6.44 -2.55
C LEU A 192 -1.93 -5.43 -1.77
N VAL A 193 -2.88 -4.79 -2.44
CA VAL A 193 -3.81 -3.83 -1.82
C VAL A 193 -5.21 -4.43 -1.84
N ARG A 194 -5.85 -4.49 -0.67
CA ARG A 194 -7.24 -4.91 -0.49
C ARG A 194 -8.02 -3.74 0.10
N THR A 195 -9.15 -3.41 -0.52
CA THR A 195 -10.00 -2.28 -0.13
C THR A 195 -11.44 -2.73 0.07
N THR A 196 -12.14 -2.11 1.02
CA THR A 196 -13.56 -2.38 1.29
C THR A 196 -14.30 -1.06 1.51
N PRO A 197 -15.19 -0.64 0.60
CA PRO A 197 -15.50 -1.26 -0.68
C PRO A 197 -14.29 -1.29 -1.64
N ALA A 198 -14.31 -2.25 -2.58
CA ALA A 198 -13.24 -2.41 -3.56
C ALA A 198 -13.14 -1.17 -4.45
N GLN A 199 -11.92 -0.67 -4.64
CA GLN A 199 -11.62 0.48 -5.49
C GLN A 199 -10.41 0.17 -6.37
N GLU A 200 -10.58 0.42 -7.66
CA GLU A 200 -9.52 0.35 -8.65
C GLU A 200 -8.38 1.31 -8.29
N GLY A 201 -7.15 0.81 -8.30
CA GLY A 201 -5.96 1.62 -8.11
C GLY A 201 -4.69 0.93 -8.60
N ILE A 202 -3.59 1.66 -8.61
CA ILE A 202 -2.31 1.16 -9.13
C ILE A 202 -1.13 1.69 -8.30
N TRP A 203 -0.08 0.88 -8.23
CA TRP A 203 1.23 1.30 -7.74
C TRP A 203 2.00 2.05 -8.81
N THR A 204 2.65 3.14 -8.40
CA THR A 204 3.53 3.95 -9.22
C THR A 204 4.83 4.21 -8.47
N TRP A 205 5.95 3.99 -9.16
CA TRP A 205 7.27 4.38 -8.68
C TRP A 205 7.38 5.90 -8.71
N TYR A 206 7.23 6.51 -7.55
CA TYR A 206 7.28 7.97 -7.38
C TYR A 206 8.74 8.46 -7.46
N THR A 207 9.64 7.72 -6.83
CA THR A 207 11.10 7.79 -7.00
C THR A 207 11.66 6.35 -7.03
N PRO A 208 12.94 6.13 -7.35
CA PRO A 208 13.55 4.80 -7.31
C PRO A 208 13.48 4.06 -5.95
N ASP A 209 13.12 4.74 -4.87
CA ASP A 209 13.05 4.27 -3.49
C ASP A 209 11.70 4.59 -2.81
N GLU A 210 10.71 5.07 -3.55
CA GLU A 210 9.40 5.47 -3.02
C GLU A 210 8.29 5.01 -3.97
N LEU A 211 7.39 4.16 -3.47
CA LEU A 211 6.23 3.60 -4.16
C LEU A 211 4.97 4.22 -3.60
N HIS A 212 4.14 4.76 -4.49
CA HIS A 212 2.83 5.29 -4.14
C HIS A 212 1.74 4.44 -4.76
N TRP A 213 0.65 4.22 -4.03
CA TRP A 213 -0.58 3.65 -4.58
C TRP A 213 -1.71 4.65 -4.37
N ARG A 214 -2.54 4.85 -5.39
CA ARG A 214 -3.80 5.56 -5.24
C ARG A 214 -4.91 4.91 -6.07
N PRO A 215 -6.18 5.12 -5.68
CA PRO A 215 -7.28 4.81 -6.57
C PRO A 215 -7.32 5.78 -7.75
N ARG A 216 -8.11 5.40 -8.76
CA ARG A 216 -8.33 6.24 -9.95
C ARG A 216 -8.91 7.61 -9.60
N GLU A 217 -9.92 7.61 -8.74
CA GLU A 217 -10.54 8.80 -8.14
C GLU A 217 -10.16 8.93 -6.67
N PHE A 218 -10.58 10.02 -6.01
CA PHE A 218 -10.43 10.12 -4.56
C PHE A 218 -11.12 8.95 -3.87
N TRP A 219 -10.53 8.54 -2.75
CA TRP A 219 -11.06 7.45 -1.95
C TRP A 219 -12.51 7.70 -1.56
N GLN A 220 -13.33 6.65 -1.63
CA GLN A 220 -14.64 6.66 -0.98
C GLN A 220 -14.48 6.77 0.54
N ALA A 221 -15.29 7.64 1.15
CA ALA A 221 -15.29 7.83 2.60
C ALA A 221 -15.61 6.52 3.34
N GLY A 222 -14.95 6.27 4.47
CA GLY A 222 -15.14 5.06 5.27
C GLY A 222 -14.41 3.81 4.76
N THR A 223 -13.77 3.86 3.58
CA THR A 223 -13.03 2.72 3.00
C THR A 223 -12.02 2.15 3.99
N LYS A 224 -12.03 0.82 4.15
CA LYS A 224 -10.98 0.07 4.86
C LYS A 224 -9.91 -0.34 3.88
N VAL A 225 -8.64 -0.14 4.25
CA VAL A 225 -7.50 -0.46 3.40
C VAL A 225 -6.58 -1.41 4.16
N PHE A 226 -6.22 -2.50 3.51
CA PHE A 226 -5.17 -3.42 3.95
C PHE A 226 -4.13 -3.56 2.84
N VAL A 227 -2.87 -3.38 3.19
CA VAL A 227 -1.73 -3.64 2.30
C VAL A 227 -0.91 -4.78 2.86
N ASP A 228 -0.64 -5.77 2.04
CA ASP A 228 0.24 -6.90 2.32
C ASP A 228 1.50 -6.77 1.44
N VAL A 229 2.64 -6.49 2.06
CA VAL A 229 3.93 -6.34 1.40
C VAL A 229 4.74 -7.61 1.64
N ARG A 230 4.80 -8.47 0.62
CA ARG A 230 5.49 -9.77 0.67
C ARG A 230 6.93 -9.68 0.13
N ALA A 231 7.72 -8.77 0.71
CA ALA A 231 9.08 -8.48 0.25
C ALA A 231 10.17 -9.34 0.91
N GLY A 232 9.88 -10.07 2.00
CA GLY A 232 10.89 -10.84 2.74
C GLY A 232 11.55 -11.91 1.85
N GLY A 233 12.88 -11.88 1.77
CA GLY A 233 13.64 -12.80 0.94
C GLY A 233 13.56 -12.54 -0.57
N LEU A 234 12.91 -11.45 -1.01
CA LEU A 234 12.79 -11.10 -2.43
C LEU A 234 14.11 -10.52 -2.95
N PRO A 235 14.67 -11.01 -4.07
CA PRO A 235 15.81 -10.38 -4.71
C PRO A 235 15.48 -8.95 -5.17
N LEU A 236 16.29 -7.98 -4.76
CA LEU A 236 16.11 -6.55 -5.03
C LEU A 236 17.32 -5.93 -5.75
N GLY A 237 18.11 -6.79 -6.41
CA GLY A 237 19.25 -6.41 -7.25
C GLY A 237 20.53 -6.23 -6.45
N GLU A 238 21.68 -6.40 -7.12
CA GLU A 238 23.02 -6.15 -6.55
C GLU A 238 23.30 -6.94 -5.25
N GLY A 239 22.72 -8.14 -5.14
CA GLY A 239 22.83 -9.02 -3.97
C GLY A 239 22.00 -8.58 -2.76
N TYR A 240 21.14 -7.56 -2.89
CA TYR A 240 20.21 -7.16 -1.84
C TYR A 240 18.93 -7.98 -1.88
N PHE A 241 18.39 -8.26 -0.69
CA PHE A 241 17.11 -8.96 -0.53
C PHE A 241 16.16 -8.15 0.35
N GLY A 242 14.85 -8.30 0.18
CA GLY A 242 13.91 -7.67 1.08
C GLY A 242 14.01 -8.26 2.49
N LYS A 243 14.05 -7.38 3.50
CA LYS A 243 14.36 -7.76 4.88
C LYS A 243 13.31 -8.65 5.51
N ARG A 244 12.03 -8.32 5.29
CA ARG A 244 10.86 -8.99 5.87
C ARG A 244 9.60 -8.56 5.14
N ASN A 245 8.51 -9.30 5.35
CA ASN A 245 7.19 -8.83 5.00
C ASN A 245 6.76 -7.68 5.91
N ALA A 246 5.83 -6.86 5.43
CA ALA A 246 5.20 -5.79 6.17
C ALA A 246 3.71 -5.73 5.84
N THR A 247 2.93 -5.16 6.75
CA THR A 247 1.50 -4.90 6.52
C THR A 247 1.20 -3.45 6.85
N LEU A 248 0.11 -2.93 6.27
CA LEU A 248 -0.52 -1.69 6.69
C LEU A 248 -2.03 -1.94 6.79
N THR A 249 -2.64 -1.54 7.89
CA THR A 249 -4.09 -1.34 7.96
C THR A 249 -4.40 0.13 8.20
N CYS A 250 -5.22 0.75 7.36
CA CYS A 250 -5.70 2.11 7.57
C CYS A 250 -7.16 2.27 7.13
N SER A 251 -7.75 3.43 7.43
CA SER A 251 -9.12 3.76 7.02
C SER A 251 -9.20 5.15 6.44
N ILE A 252 -10.12 5.33 5.52
CA ILE A 252 -10.46 6.62 4.95
C ILE A 252 -11.54 7.25 5.82
N GLY A 253 -11.33 8.51 6.20
CA GLY A 253 -12.28 9.29 7.00
C GLY A 253 -13.50 9.75 6.21
N ARG A 254 -14.08 10.87 6.64
CA ARG A 254 -15.12 11.60 5.89
C ARG A 254 -14.59 12.09 4.55
N SER A 255 -15.48 12.37 3.61
CA SER A 255 -15.10 13.15 2.44
C SER A 255 -15.05 14.63 2.81
N LEU A 256 -13.87 15.25 2.71
CA LEU A 256 -13.73 16.70 2.76
C LEU A 256 -12.74 17.15 1.70
N VAL A 257 -13.24 17.93 0.75
CA VAL A 257 -12.44 18.47 -0.35
C VAL A 257 -12.54 19.98 -0.35
N MET A 258 -11.44 20.64 -0.68
CA MET A 258 -11.36 22.09 -0.76
C MET A 258 -11.06 22.51 -2.20
N VAL A 259 -11.77 23.53 -2.68
CA VAL A 259 -11.58 24.04 -4.04
C VAL A 259 -11.46 25.55 -4.02
N ILE A 260 -10.45 26.07 -4.71
CA ILE A 260 -10.26 27.51 -4.95
C ILE A 260 -10.15 27.74 -6.45
N ASP A 261 -10.88 28.73 -6.94
CA ASP A 261 -10.65 29.31 -8.28
C ASP A 261 -10.17 30.76 -8.10
N ASP A 262 -8.91 31.02 -8.48
CA ASP A 262 -8.29 32.35 -8.39
C ASP A 262 -8.96 33.38 -9.32
N LYS A 263 -9.60 32.92 -10.40
CA LYS A 263 -10.29 33.81 -11.35
C LYS A 263 -11.65 34.26 -10.83
N ALA A 264 -12.26 33.51 -9.90
CA ALA A 264 -13.56 33.84 -9.33
C ALA A 264 -13.56 35.19 -8.59
N LYS A 265 -14.72 35.84 -8.55
CA LYS A 265 -14.97 37.09 -7.81
C LYS A 265 -16.30 36.98 -7.04
N PRO A 266 -16.29 36.99 -5.69
CA PRO A 266 -15.11 37.04 -4.81
C PRO A 266 -14.26 35.76 -4.88
N LYS A 267 -12.96 35.86 -4.55
CA LYS A 267 -12.07 34.69 -4.43
C LYS A 267 -12.33 33.94 -3.13
N VAL A 268 -12.81 32.71 -3.25
CA VAL A 268 -13.21 31.91 -2.09
C VAL A 268 -12.67 30.49 -2.19
N MET A 269 -12.39 29.91 -1.03
CA MET A 269 -12.29 28.46 -0.87
C MET A 269 -13.67 27.91 -0.54
N LYS A 270 -14.18 27.00 -1.38
CA LYS A 270 -15.35 26.19 -1.05
C LYS A 270 -14.87 24.95 -0.32
N VAL A 271 -15.40 24.72 0.89
CA VAL A 271 -15.15 23.52 1.68
C VAL A 271 -16.36 22.62 1.51
N VAL A 272 -16.16 21.51 0.82
CA VAL A 272 -17.22 20.56 0.48
C VAL A 272 -17.00 19.31 1.32
N LYS A 273 -17.99 18.98 2.16
CA LYS A 273 -17.97 17.80 3.01
C LYS A 273 -19.13 16.90 2.61
N ASP A 274 -18.82 15.64 2.33
CA ASP A 274 -19.80 14.61 1.93
C ASP A 274 -20.70 15.09 0.76
N GLY A 275 -20.09 15.78 -0.22
CA GLY A 275 -20.77 16.31 -1.41
C GLY A 275 -21.46 17.67 -1.23
N VAL A 276 -21.56 18.20 0.00
CA VAL A 276 -22.26 19.46 0.29
C VAL A 276 -21.27 20.56 0.68
N THR A 277 -21.45 21.77 0.16
CA THR A 277 -20.65 22.93 0.60
C THR A 277 -21.06 23.31 2.02
N VAL A 278 -20.15 23.08 2.98
CA VAL A 278 -20.39 23.37 4.41
C VAL A 278 -19.83 24.73 4.84
N ARG A 279 -18.90 25.30 4.07
CA ARG A 279 -18.38 26.64 4.29
C ARG A 279 -17.80 27.25 3.02
N THR A 280 -17.92 28.56 2.92
CA THR A 280 -17.26 29.38 1.91
C THR A 280 -16.35 30.38 2.63
N ILE A 281 -15.04 30.26 2.42
CA ILE A 281 -14.02 31.05 3.12
C ILE A 281 -13.43 32.06 2.14
N ARG A 282 -13.40 33.36 2.49
CA ARG A 282 -12.69 34.36 1.69
C ARG A 282 -11.18 34.13 1.83
N VAL A 283 -10.47 34.08 0.72
CA VAL A 283 -9.02 33.79 0.70
C VAL A 283 -8.22 34.80 -0.10
N SER A 284 -6.94 34.92 0.23
CA SER A 284 -5.94 35.63 -0.57
C SER A 284 -4.77 34.68 -0.86
N LEU A 285 -4.46 34.48 -2.14
CA LEU A 285 -3.40 33.57 -2.59
C LEU A 285 -2.06 34.33 -2.75
N GLY A 286 -1.09 33.64 -3.35
CA GLY A 286 0.22 34.20 -3.73
C GLY A 286 0.09 35.33 -4.74
N ARG A 287 0.78 36.45 -4.47
CA ARG A 287 0.84 37.62 -5.36
C ARG A 287 1.46 37.29 -6.72
N ALA A 288 1.33 38.18 -7.70
CA ALA A 288 1.71 37.92 -9.09
C ALA A 288 3.16 37.42 -9.30
N ASN A 289 4.14 37.93 -8.55
CA ASN A 289 5.54 37.48 -8.63
C ASN A 289 5.87 36.28 -7.72
N MET A 290 4.92 35.82 -6.90
CA MET A 290 5.02 34.64 -6.02
C MET A 290 3.68 33.84 -6.03
N PRO A 291 3.16 33.45 -7.20
CA PRO A 291 1.75 33.02 -7.35
C PRO A 291 1.52 31.61 -6.82
N SER A 292 0.52 31.32 -5.97
CA SER A 292 0.25 29.95 -5.47
C SER A 292 0.19 28.89 -6.59
N SER A 293 0.60 27.66 -6.32
CA SER A 293 0.52 26.59 -7.33
C SER A 293 -0.93 26.21 -7.66
N SER A 294 -1.25 26.16 -8.97
CA SER A 294 -2.46 25.59 -9.50
C SER A 294 -2.27 24.09 -9.73
N GLY A 295 -3.15 23.30 -9.12
CA GLY A 295 -3.12 21.84 -9.11
C GLY A 295 -3.82 21.28 -7.88
N THR A 296 -3.78 19.96 -7.73
CA THR A 296 -4.33 19.24 -6.58
C THR A 296 -3.22 18.86 -5.60
N THR A 297 -3.25 19.48 -4.43
CA THR A 297 -2.39 19.18 -3.28
C THR A 297 -3.17 18.42 -2.21
N VAL A 298 -2.45 17.88 -1.23
CA VAL A 298 -3.02 17.17 -0.08
C VAL A 298 -2.45 17.80 1.19
N ILE A 299 -3.22 17.86 2.27
CA ILE A 299 -2.68 18.27 3.57
C ILE A 299 -1.69 17.22 4.06
N ILE A 300 -0.45 17.64 4.25
CA ILE A 300 0.68 16.80 4.65
C ILE A 300 0.92 16.87 6.17
N GLU A 301 0.76 18.07 6.73
CA GLU A 301 1.12 18.39 8.11
C GLU A 301 0.16 19.45 8.65
N ARG A 302 -0.13 19.40 9.95
CA ARG A 302 -1.02 20.34 10.64
C ARG A 302 -0.35 20.85 11.90
N LEU A 303 -0.14 22.16 11.99
CA LEU A 303 0.55 22.84 13.09
C LEU A 303 -0.38 23.92 13.67
N ALA A 304 -0.82 23.74 14.92
CA ALA A 304 -1.68 24.71 15.58
C ALA A 304 -0.98 26.07 15.75
N LYS A 305 0.33 26.05 16.03
CA LYS A 305 1.21 27.22 16.06
C LYS A 305 2.55 26.85 15.45
N THR A 306 3.13 27.74 14.66
CA THR A 306 4.47 27.57 14.07
C THR A 306 5.05 28.94 13.72
N VAL A 307 6.32 28.97 13.33
CA VAL A 307 6.99 30.16 12.80
C VAL A 307 7.38 29.86 11.36
N PHE A 308 6.91 30.67 10.43
CA PHE A 308 7.47 30.65 9.07
C PHE A 308 8.67 31.56 9.04
N ASP A 309 9.82 30.99 8.71
CA ASP A 309 11.11 31.67 8.70
C ASP A 309 11.78 31.47 7.33
N THR A 310 11.85 32.56 6.56
CA THR A 310 12.51 32.60 5.25
C THR A 310 13.71 33.54 5.24
N THR A 311 14.31 33.84 6.40
CA THR A 311 15.42 34.81 6.47
C THR A 311 16.68 34.36 5.73
N SER A 312 16.76 33.07 5.36
CA SER A 312 17.80 32.49 4.51
C SER A 312 17.56 32.64 3.00
N ASP A 313 16.42 33.19 2.56
CA ASP A 313 16.14 33.35 1.13
C ASP A 313 17.19 34.26 0.46
N PRO A 314 17.73 33.89 -0.72
CA PRO A 314 18.74 34.69 -1.40
C PRO A 314 18.22 36.08 -1.80
N ASN A 315 16.91 36.24 -2.03
CA ASN A 315 16.30 37.53 -2.34
C ASN A 315 15.79 38.19 -1.04
N PRO A 316 16.37 39.32 -0.61
CA PRO A 316 15.95 40.01 0.62
C PRO A 316 14.48 40.42 0.66
N SER A 317 13.88 40.71 -0.50
CA SER A 317 12.46 41.08 -0.60
C SER A 317 11.48 39.93 -0.30
N ASN A 318 11.97 38.70 -0.25
CA ASN A 318 11.20 37.50 0.05
C ASN A 318 11.40 37.02 1.51
N ARG A 319 12.27 37.67 2.27
CA ARG A 319 12.58 37.29 3.66
C ARG A 319 11.47 37.78 4.59
N TYR A 320 10.93 36.88 5.39
CA TYR A 320 10.02 37.20 6.48
C TYR A 320 10.18 36.18 7.61
N ARG A 321 9.80 36.60 8.81
CA ARG A 321 9.68 35.73 9.98
C ARG A 321 8.38 36.05 10.68
N THR A 322 7.43 35.12 10.64
CA THR A 322 6.05 35.39 11.09
C THR A 322 5.53 34.24 11.94
N ASN A 323 4.94 34.56 13.08
CA ASN A 323 4.18 33.60 13.87
C ASN A 323 2.87 33.27 13.15
N ILE A 324 2.64 31.98 12.92
CA ILE A 324 1.48 31.48 12.19
C ILE A 324 0.66 30.59 13.12
N GLU A 325 -0.66 30.77 13.06
CA GLU A 325 -1.63 29.90 13.71
C GLU A 325 -2.39 29.07 12.67
N TYR A 326 -2.77 27.86 13.06
CA TYR A 326 -3.58 26.93 12.26
C TYR A 326 -3.00 26.64 10.87
N ALA A 327 -1.68 26.44 10.79
CA ALA A 327 -0.97 26.16 9.54
C ALA A 327 -1.18 24.72 9.09
N GLN A 328 -1.45 24.53 7.80
CA GLN A 328 -1.64 23.23 7.17
C GLN A 328 -0.80 23.16 5.90
N ARG A 329 0.21 22.30 5.89
CA ARG A 329 1.19 22.21 4.79
C ARG A 329 0.59 21.50 3.58
N LEU A 330 0.84 22.05 2.40
CA LEU A 330 0.40 21.49 1.11
C LEU A 330 1.56 21.02 0.23
N THR A 331 2.70 21.71 0.30
CA THR A 331 3.86 21.43 -0.54
C THR A 331 5.17 21.43 0.25
N TRP A 332 6.18 20.70 -0.24
CA TRP A 332 7.52 20.74 0.35
C TRP A 332 8.21 22.08 0.16
N GLY A 333 7.83 22.82 -0.88
CA GLY A 333 8.28 24.19 -1.16
C GLY A 333 7.71 25.27 -0.23
N GLY A 334 6.82 24.91 0.69
CA GLY A 334 6.34 25.82 1.74
C GLY A 334 5.04 26.55 1.43
N GLU A 335 4.15 25.99 0.60
CA GLU A 335 2.78 26.49 0.49
C GLU A 335 1.90 25.88 1.60
N PHE A 336 1.15 26.74 2.30
CA PHE A 336 0.27 26.37 3.40
C PHE A 336 -1.09 27.03 3.28
N ILE A 337 -2.09 26.45 3.94
CA ILE A 337 -3.32 27.13 4.34
C ILE A 337 -3.13 27.61 5.80
N HIS A 338 -3.39 28.89 6.11
CA HIS A 338 -3.20 29.38 7.48
C HIS A 338 -3.98 30.66 7.84
N ALA A 339 -4.01 30.98 9.15
CA ALA A 339 -4.53 32.25 9.64
C ALA A 339 -3.64 33.42 9.23
N ALA A 340 -4.25 34.47 8.67
CA ALA A 340 -3.57 35.68 8.23
C ALA A 340 -4.39 36.93 8.57
N PRO A 341 -4.58 37.25 9.87
CA PRO A 341 -5.41 38.38 10.31
C PRO A 341 -4.95 39.73 9.73
N TRP A 342 -3.66 39.86 9.39
CA TRP A 342 -3.10 41.05 8.76
C TRP A 342 -3.60 41.31 7.32
N SER A 343 -4.23 40.32 6.67
CA SER A 343 -4.64 40.38 5.25
C SER A 343 -6.16 40.25 5.03
N VAL A 344 -6.97 40.42 6.07
CA VAL A 344 -8.45 40.24 5.98
C VAL A 344 -9.07 41.14 4.91
N LYS A 345 -8.57 42.37 4.74
CA LYS A 345 -9.03 43.31 3.70
C LYS A 345 -8.71 42.84 2.27
N ASP A 346 -7.76 41.93 2.10
CA ASP A 346 -7.32 41.41 0.80
C ASP A 346 -8.06 40.11 0.42
N GLN A 347 -8.53 39.36 1.42
CA GLN A 347 -9.21 38.08 1.26
C GLN A 347 -10.53 38.24 0.51
N GLY A 348 -10.70 37.49 -0.58
CA GLY A 348 -11.83 37.68 -1.51
C GLY A 348 -11.55 38.67 -2.65
N VAL A 349 -10.55 39.54 -2.51
CA VAL A 349 -10.33 40.70 -3.41
C VAL A 349 -9.07 40.53 -4.24
N ARG A 350 -7.89 40.47 -3.61
CA ARG A 350 -6.57 40.38 -4.29
C ARG A 350 -5.61 39.40 -3.61
N ASN A 351 -4.52 39.04 -4.29
CA ASN A 351 -3.52 38.10 -3.80
C ASN A 351 -2.29 38.84 -3.26
N VAL A 352 -1.94 38.58 -2.00
CA VAL A 352 -0.84 39.30 -1.30
C VAL A 352 0.19 38.38 -0.65
N SER A 353 -0.05 37.07 -0.60
CA SER A 353 0.85 36.13 0.09
C SER A 353 2.11 35.81 -0.72
N HIS A 354 3.02 35.02 -0.15
CA HIS A 354 4.21 34.46 -0.82
C HIS A 354 3.93 33.10 -1.50
N GLY A 355 2.66 32.69 -1.63
CA GLY A 355 2.24 31.40 -2.18
C GLY A 355 1.24 30.66 -1.27
N CYS A 356 1.15 31.03 0.00
CA CYS A 356 0.17 30.49 0.93
C CYS A 356 -1.27 30.92 0.61
N VAL A 357 -2.23 30.16 1.13
CA VAL A 357 -3.65 30.51 1.16
C VAL A 357 -3.97 31.20 2.48
N ASN A 358 -4.03 32.52 2.45
CA ASN A 358 -4.36 33.34 3.60
C ASN A 358 -5.88 33.35 3.84
N MET A 359 -6.30 33.20 5.09
CA MET A 359 -7.70 33.38 5.51
C MET A 359 -7.82 34.06 6.88
N SER A 360 -9.03 34.40 7.29
CA SER A 360 -9.28 35.01 8.60
C SER A 360 -8.88 34.05 9.73
N LEU A 361 -8.58 34.58 10.92
CA LEU A 361 -8.26 33.74 12.09
C LEU A 361 -9.42 32.79 12.44
N ALA A 362 -10.66 33.27 12.36
CA ALA A 362 -11.85 32.49 12.65
C ALA A 362 -12.06 31.35 11.63
N ASP A 363 -11.87 31.63 10.34
CA ASP A 363 -11.97 30.60 9.30
C ASP A 363 -10.84 29.58 9.39
N ALA A 364 -9.60 30.03 9.65
CA ALA A 364 -8.46 29.14 9.83
C ALA A 364 -8.65 28.21 11.02
N LYS A 365 -9.10 28.74 12.17
CA LYS A 365 -9.41 27.93 13.36
C LYS A 365 -10.48 26.89 13.07
N TRP A 366 -11.56 27.30 12.41
CA TRP A 366 -12.63 26.37 12.04
C TRP A 366 -12.13 25.31 11.06
N LEU A 367 -11.46 25.71 9.98
CA LEU A 367 -10.99 24.80 8.94
C LEU A 367 -10.01 23.79 9.53
N PHE A 368 -9.10 24.25 10.38
CA PHE A 368 -8.19 23.37 11.11
C PHE A 368 -8.97 22.35 11.95
N GLY A 369 -10.06 22.71 12.62
CA GLY A 369 -10.91 21.74 13.31
C GLY A 369 -11.65 20.77 12.37
N GLN A 370 -11.80 21.09 11.09
CA GLN A 370 -12.51 20.31 10.09
C GLN A 370 -11.62 19.50 9.16
N THR A 371 -10.29 19.64 9.18
CA THR A 371 -9.40 18.94 8.23
C THR A 371 -8.58 17.85 8.90
N MET A 372 -8.00 16.97 8.10
CA MET A 372 -6.99 15.99 8.51
C MET A 372 -5.90 15.83 7.44
N ILE A 373 -4.82 15.13 7.80
CA ILE A 373 -3.81 14.71 6.82
C ILE A 373 -4.50 13.85 5.76
N GLY A 374 -4.25 14.12 4.49
CA GLY A 374 -4.91 13.43 3.39
C GLY A 374 -6.08 14.18 2.75
N ASP A 375 -6.61 15.25 3.35
CA ASP A 375 -7.68 16.03 2.71
C ASP A 375 -7.11 16.85 1.54
N PRO A 376 -7.72 16.79 0.34
CA PRO A 376 -7.20 17.48 -0.83
C PRO A 376 -7.62 18.95 -0.91
N LEU A 377 -6.72 19.79 -1.44
CA LEU A 377 -7.00 21.13 -1.93
C LEU A 377 -6.67 21.22 -3.42
N THR A 378 -7.68 21.53 -4.23
CA THR A 378 -7.51 21.87 -5.65
C THR A 378 -7.55 23.38 -5.84
N THR A 379 -6.45 23.95 -6.35
CA THR A 379 -6.34 25.37 -6.69
C THR A 379 -6.31 25.54 -8.21
N LYS A 380 -7.18 26.39 -8.75
CA LYS A 380 -7.30 26.66 -10.19
C LYS A 380 -6.99 28.12 -10.50
N GLY A 381 -6.54 28.35 -11.73
CA GLY A 381 -6.52 29.70 -12.32
C GLY A 381 -5.32 30.57 -11.99
N THR A 382 -4.35 30.09 -11.22
CA THR A 382 -3.08 30.81 -10.97
C THR A 382 -2.07 30.57 -12.10
N SER A 383 -1.04 31.41 -12.19
CA SER A 383 -0.02 31.33 -13.25
C SER A 383 1.08 30.29 -13.03
N ARG A 384 1.25 29.77 -11.80
CA ARG A 384 2.22 28.71 -11.47
C ARG A 384 1.53 27.36 -11.46
N LYS A 385 2.07 26.38 -12.17
CA LYS A 385 1.62 24.98 -12.07
C LYS A 385 2.20 24.30 -10.83
N LEU A 386 1.47 23.35 -10.26
CA LEU A 386 1.99 22.46 -9.23
C LEU A 386 3.09 21.58 -9.85
N GLN A 387 4.23 21.52 -9.18
CA GLN A 387 5.34 20.68 -9.62
C GLN A 387 5.14 19.27 -9.07
N TYR A 388 5.24 18.26 -9.94
CA TYR A 388 5.24 16.86 -9.52
C TYR A 388 6.36 16.59 -8.50
N GLY A 389 6.03 15.95 -7.38
CA GLY A 389 6.97 15.73 -6.29
C GLY A 389 7.05 16.84 -5.26
N ASN A 390 6.40 17.99 -5.47
CA ASN A 390 6.37 19.09 -4.52
C ASN A 390 5.17 18.97 -3.55
N GLY A 391 5.27 18.01 -2.64
CA GLY A 391 4.18 17.54 -1.78
C GLY A 391 3.76 16.14 -2.21
N TRP A 392 2.57 15.70 -1.80
CA TRP A 392 1.90 14.54 -2.39
C TRP A 392 0.97 15.02 -3.49
N THR A 393 1.44 14.85 -4.72
CA THR A 393 0.80 15.40 -5.93
C THR A 393 0.20 14.28 -6.81
N ASP A 394 -0.05 13.11 -6.22
CA ASP A 394 -0.47 11.91 -6.95
C ASP A 394 -1.77 12.12 -7.75
N PHE A 395 -2.71 12.89 -7.18
CA PHE A 395 -3.99 13.24 -7.79
C PHE A 395 -3.93 14.47 -8.71
N ASP A 396 -2.82 15.19 -8.75
CA ASP A 396 -2.60 16.25 -9.75
C ASP A 396 -2.24 15.66 -11.12
N LYS A 397 -1.57 14.51 -11.11
CA LYS A 397 -1.23 13.77 -12.32
C LYS A 397 -2.47 13.04 -12.87
N PRO A 398 -2.86 13.26 -14.14
CA PRO A 398 -3.92 12.50 -14.79
C PRO A 398 -3.70 10.98 -14.69
N TRP A 399 -4.79 10.21 -14.67
CA TRP A 399 -4.73 8.76 -14.41
C TRP A 399 -3.86 8.00 -15.41
N ASP A 400 -4.01 8.30 -16.70
CA ASP A 400 -3.24 7.73 -17.81
C ASP A 400 -1.74 8.01 -17.67
N GLU A 401 -1.36 9.21 -17.24
CA GLU A 401 0.02 9.54 -16.93
C GLU A 401 0.51 8.90 -15.63
N TYR A 402 -0.37 8.72 -14.64
CA TYR A 402 -0.02 8.08 -13.36
C TYR A 402 0.32 6.60 -13.56
N VAL A 403 -0.49 5.90 -14.36
CA VAL A 403 -0.33 4.48 -14.69
C VAL A 403 1.03 4.19 -15.34
N LYS A 404 1.57 5.11 -16.14
CA LYS A 404 2.90 4.94 -16.79
C LYS A 404 4.06 4.81 -15.79
N GLY A 405 3.85 5.20 -14.52
CA GLY A 405 4.84 5.01 -13.46
C GLY A 405 4.85 3.62 -12.84
N SER A 406 3.91 2.75 -13.23
CA SER A 406 3.88 1.35 -12.80
C SER A 406 4.96 0.53 -13.49
N ALA A 407 5.60 -0.38 -12.75
CA ALA A 407 6.56 -1.34 -13.32
C ALA A 407 5.89 -2.62 -13.85
N ILE A 408 4.58 -2.78 -13.65
CA ILE A 408 3.78 -3.87 -14.24
C ILE A 408 2.67 -3.29 -15.12
N PRO A 409 2.21 -4.02 -16.16
CA PRO A 409 1.09 -3.58 -16.96
C PRO A 409 -0.15 -3.32 -16.10
N TYR A 410 -0.84 -2.22 -16.38
CA TYR A 410 -2.15 -1.96 -15.81
C TYR A 410 -3.20 -2.75 -16.57
N THR A 411 -3.98 -3.53 -15.83
CA THR A 411 -5.14 -4.24 -16.36
C THR A 411 -6.39 -3.61 -15.74
N PRO A 412 -7.23 -2.91 -16.52
CA PRO A 412 -8.49 -2.38 -16.01
C PRO A 412 -9.35 -3.50 -15.43
N PRO A 413 -10.08 -3.27 -14.33
CA PRO A 413 -11.05 -4.23 -13.84
C PRO A 413 -12.15 -4.47 -14.90
N PRO A 414 -12.76 -5.67 -14.93
CA PRO A 414 -13.90 -5.95 -15.80
C PRO A 414 -15.02 -4.92 -15.60
N VAL A 415 -15.67 -4.51 -16.70
CA VAL A 415 -16.59 -3.36 -16.80
C VAL A 415 -17.81 -3.45 -15.86
N ASP A 416 -18.14 -4.64 -15.34
CA ASP A 416 -19.30 -4.88 -14.47
C ASP A 416 -19.08 -4.53 -12.99
N ALA A 417 -17.87 -4.11 -12.59
CA ALA A 417 -17.60 -3.58 -11.25
C ALA A 417 -17.71 -2.04 -11.24
N SER A 418 -18.87 -1.49 -11.58
CA SER A 418 -19.10 -0.03 -11.50
C SER A 418 -19.12 0.45 -10.04
N PRO A 419 -18.23 1.36 -9.61
CA PRO A 419 -18.38 2.03 -8.32
C PRO A 419 -19.51 3.08 -8.39
N SER A 420 -20.20 3.24 -7.25
CA SER A 420 -21.10 4.38 -7.00
C SER A 420 -20.36 5.72 -7.17
N PRO A 421 -21.05 6.82 -7.54
CA PRO A 421 -20.42 8.09 -7.87
C PRO A 421 -19.60 8.62 -6.67
N SER A 422 -18.27 8.52 -6.77
CA SER A 422 -17.34 9.21 -5.87
C SER A 422 -17.07 10.60 -6.45
N ALA A 423 -16.67 11.53 -5.58
CA ALA A 423 -16.37 12.90 -5.98
C ALA A 423 -15.13 12.92 -6.88
N SER A 424 -15.34 12.98 -8.20
CA SER A 424 -14.25 13.13 -9.15
C SER A 424 -13.43 14.38 -8.85
N PRO A 425 -12.10 14.36 -9.05
CA PRO A 425 -11.32 15.59 -9.08
C PRO A 425 -11.91 16.48 -10.18
N VAL A 426 -12.49 17.61 -9.79
CA VAL A 426 -13.12 18.54 -10.73
C VAL A 426 -12.04 18.97 -11.73
N ALA A 427 -12.19 18.59 -13.00
CA ALA A 427 -11.30 18.96 -14.11
C ALA A 427 -11.05 20.47 -14.18
#